data_AF-A0A2I1BU77-F1
#
_entry.id   AF-A0A2I1BU77-F1
#
_cell.length_a   1.000
_cell.length_b   1.000
_cell.length_c   1.000
_cell.angle_alpha   90.00
_cell.angle_beta   90.00
_cell.angle_gamma   90.00
#
_symmetry.space_group_name_H-M   'P 1'
#
loop_
_entity.id
_entity.type
_entity.pdbx_description
1 polymer ?
#
loop_
_entity_poly.entity_id
_entity_poly.type
_entity_poly.pdbx_seq_one_letter_code
_entity_poly.pdbx_strand_id
1 'polypeptide(L)'
;MRLGTLTNLKRHCRTTTLSDILSHSSEHPYTFEAFVDFLARNHCLETLEFISEVKHYGESYNLSLARFSVSGEDPYENQDSYVFREWQHLKDAYIIPNAPREINIPGWMRDTLMEITPGVPCPPPILLEPVLHYAYEMLAEDAVLPFIRSLADIADTNGPGHPRNRRNSYEPPHVIRPLDETITLSSAYLSSILSG
;
A
#
# COMPACT_ATOMS: atom_id res chain seq x y z
N MET A 1 30.80 -12.41 30.43
CA MET A 1 29.89 -11.24 30.54
C MET A 1 29.68 -10.65 29.16
N ARG A 2 28.54 -10.94 28.49
CA ARG A 2 28.11 -10.26 27.25
C ARG A 2 26.68 -9.77 27.47
N LEU A 3 26.57 -8.52 27.91
CA LEU A 3 25.30 -7.84 28.24
C LEU A 3 25.27 -6.43 27.61
N GLY A 4 25.97 -6.25 26.49
CA GLY A 4 26.16 -4.94 25.84
C GLY A 4 25.45 -4.76 24.50
N THR A 5 25.03 -5.84 23.83
CA THR A 5 24.53 -5.75 22.44
C THR A 5 23.01 -5.62 22.33
N LEU A 6 22.26 -6.11 23.32
CA LEU A 6 20.78 -6.04 23.31
C LEU A 6 20.22 -4.68 23.79
N THR A 7 21.05 -3.82 24.37
CA THR A 7 20.62 -2.52 24.92
C THR A 7 20.67 -1.38 23.91
N ASN A 8 21.38 -1.54 22.79
CA ASN A 8 21.44 -0.54 21.72
C ASN A 8 20.27 -0.63 20.73
N LEU A 9 19.70 -1.82 20.52
CA LEU A 9 18.43 -1.96 19.79
C LEU A 9 17.25 -1.32 20.54
N LYS A 10 17.38 -1.17 21.87
CA LYS A 10 16.30 -0.76 22.77
C LYS A 10 16.16 0.76 22.96
N ARG A 11 16.95 1.60 22.27
CA ARG A 11 16.94 3.06 22.48
C ARG A 11 16.61 3.94 21.27
N HIS A 12 16.44 3.37 20.07
CA HIS A 12 16.12 4.16 18.88
C HIS A 12 14.84 3.74 18.14
N CYS A 13 14.23 2.60 18.49
CA CYS A 13 12.90 2.26 18.00
C CYS A 13 11.87 2.72 19.04
N ARG A 14 11.46 4.00 18.97
CA ARG A 14 10.06 4.31 19.30
C ARG A 14 9.27 3.42 18.34
N THR A 15 8.41 2.56 18.87
CA THR A 15 7.67 1.53 18.12
C THR A 15 7.02 2.13 16.87
N THR A 16 7.70 2.11 15.73
CA THR A 16 7.17 2.62 14.47
C THR A 16 6.03 1.70 14.07
N THR A 17 4.82 2.25 14.03
CA THR A 17 3.62 1.51 13.63
C THR A 17 3.32 1.74 12.15
N LEU A 18 2.48 0.88 11.56
CA LEU A 18 1.96 1.12 10.21
C LEU A 18 1.31 2.51 10.11
N SER A 19 0.54 2.90 11.14
CA SER A 19 -0.10 4.22 11.19
C SER A 19 0.91 5.35 11.12
N ASP A 20 2.02 5.28 11.88
CA ASP A 20 3.03 6.34 11.88
C ASP A 20 3.72 6.49 10.52
N ILE A 21 3.96 5.38 9.83
CA ILE A 21 4.58 5.35 8.50
C ILE A 21 3.61 5.95 7.48
N LEU A 22 2.37 5.48 7.46
CA LEU A 22 1.36 5.97 6.52
C LEU A 22 1.02 7.45 6.77
N SER A 23 1.05 7.92 8.02
CA SER A 23 0.80 9.34 8.37
C SER A 23 2.03 10.24 8.26
N HIS A 24 3.15 9.77 7.67
CA HIS A 24 4.40 10.55 7.52
C HIS A 24 4.93 11.10 8.86
N SER A 25 4.60 10.42 9.96
CA SER A 25 4.94 10.81 11.32
C SER A 25 6.17 10.05 11.85
N SER A 26 6.64 9.05 11.10
CA SER A 26 7.86 8.31 11.39
C SER A 26 9.12 9.10 10.98
N GLU A 27 10.18 8.96 11.78
CA GLU A 27 11.48 9.60 11.52
C GLU A 27 12.37 8.70 10.66
N HIS A 28 13.37 9.31 10.00
CA HIS A 28 14.41 8.58 9.28
C HIS A 28 15.10 7.53 10.20
N PRO A 29 15.34 6.29 9.73
CA PRO A 29 15.21 5.80 8.35
C PRO A 29 13.83 5.23 7.96
N TYR A 30 12.84 5.24 8.85
CA TYR A 30 11.56 4.53 8.68
C TYR A 30 10.49 5.35 7.98
N THR A 31 10.85 6.11 6.94
CA THR A 31 9.91 7.03 6.26
C THR A 31 8.91 6.28 5.37
N PHE A 32 7.84 6.96 4.97
CA PHE A 32 6.85 6.44 4.02
C PHE A 32 7.50 6.00 2.70
N GLU A 33 8.40 6.82 2.15
CA GLU A 33 9.09 6.52 0.88
C GLU A 33 9.95 5.26 1.00
N ALA A 34 10.69 5.12 2.10
CA ALA A 34 11.48 3.92 2.36
C ALA A 34 10.60 2.67 2.50
N PHE A 35 9.39 2.82 3.06
CA PHE A 35 8.42 1.74 3.17
C PHE A 35 7.82 1.38 1.81
N VAL A 36 7.47 2.36 0.96
CA VAL A 36 7.01 2.13 -0.42
C VAL A 36 8.07 1.38 -1.22
N ASP A 37 9.33 1.80 -1.15
CA ASP A 37 10.47 1.12 -1.79
C ASP A 37 10.66 -0.32 -1.26
N PHE A 38 10.36 -0.55 0.02
CA PHE A 38 10.36 -1.89 0.60
C PHE A 38 9.22 -2.74 0.05
N LEU A 39 7.99 -2.23 0.04
CA LEU A 39 6.82 -2.96 -0.48
C LEU A 39 6.99 -3.34 -1.95
N ALA A 40 7.51 -2.43 -2.78
CA ALA A 40 7.77 -2.66 -4.20
C ALA A 40 8.73 -3.83 -4.43
N ARG A 41 9.76 -3.98 -3.57
CA ARG A 41 10.74 -5.07 -3.65
C ARG A 41 10.24 -6.40 -3.11
N ASN A 42 9.19 -6.38 -2.28
CA ASN A 42 8.66 -7.57 -1.62
C ASN A 42 7.31 -8.02 -2.20
N HIS A 43 6.87 -7.44 -3.32
CA HIS A 43 5.58 -7.74 -3.94
C HIS A 43 4.43 -7.58 -2.93
N CYS A 44 4.39 -6.42 -2.26
CA CYS A 44 3.31 -6.03 -1.34
C CYS A 44 2.77 -4.63 -1.64
N LEU A 45 3.24 -3.99 -2.71
CA LEU A 45 2.87 -2.62 -3.07
C LEU A 45 1.42 -2.56 -3.53
N GLU A 46 0.97 -3.59 -4.25
CA GLU A 46 -0.39 -3.77 -4.72
C GLU A 46 -1.43 -3.68 -3.60
N THR A 47 -1.07 -4.07 -2.38
CA THR A 47 -1.96 -4.00 -1.21
C THR A 47 -2.12 -2.56 -0.73
N LEU A 48 -1.02 -1.79 -0.69
CA LEU A 48 -1.06 -0.38 -0.34
C LEU A 48 -1.83 0.43 -1.39
N GLU A 49 -1.61 0.12 -2.67
CA GLU A 49 -2.30 0.76 -3.79
C GLU A 49 -3.80 0.39 -3.79
N PHE A 50 -4.16 -0.87 -3.51
CA PHE A 50 -5.56 -1.28 -3.33
C PHE A 50 -6.26 -0.48 -2.24
N ILE A 51 -5.64 -0.32 -1.07
CA ILE A 51 -6.17 0.47 0.05
C ILE A 51 -6.49 1.90 -0.42
N SER A 52 -5.57 2.52 -1.16
CA SER A 52 -5.75 3.87 -1.69
C SER A 52 -6.89 3.95 -2.71
N GLU A 53 -6.93 3.01 -3.67
CA GLU A 53 -7.97 2.97 -4.71
C GLU A 53 -9.37 2.73 -4.11
N VAL A 54 -9.49 1.92 -3.05
CA VAL A 54 -10.76 1.70 -2.34
C VAL A 54 -11.24 2.97 -1.62
N LYS A 55 -10.33 3.73 -1.01
CA LYS A 55 -10.67 5.03 -0.41
C LYS A 55 -11.19 6.01 -1.46
N HIS A 56 -10.46 6.12 -2.57
CA HIS A 56 -10.80 6.98 -3.69
C HIS A 56 -12.17 6.61 -4.29
N TYR A 57 -12.42 5.31 -4.50
CA TYR A 57 -13.74 4.80 -4.88
C TYR A 57 -14.85 5.23 -3.90
N GLY A 58 -14.58 5.20 -2.59
CA GLY A 58 -15.51 5.66 -1.56
C GLY A 58 -15.89 7.13 -1.69
N GLU A 59 -14.91 7.99 -1.95
CA GLU A 59 -15.12 9.42 -2.19
C GLU A 59 -15.94 9.66 -3.46
N SER A 60 -15.57 9.02 -4.56
CA SER A 60 -16.26 9.09 -5.84
C SER A 60 -17.71 8.60 -5.76
N TYR A 61 -17.94 7.52 -5.00
CA TYR A 61 -19.27 6.99 -4.73
C TYR A 61 -20.15 8.00 -3.97
N ASN A 62 -19.62 8.58 -2.89
CA ASN A 62 -20.33 9.58 -2.09
C ASN A 62 -20.64 10.85 -2.88
N LEU A 63 -19.69 11.31 -3.70
CA LEU A 63 -19.90 12.46 -4.59
C LEU A 63 -21.01 12.19 -5.61
N SER A 64 -21.08 10.96 -6.13
CA SER A 64 -22.11 10.57 -7.10
C SER A 64 -23.49 10.47 -6.46
N LEU A 65 -23.59 9.98 -5.23
CA LEU A 65 -24.82 10.05 -4.43
C LEU A 65 -25.27 11.49 -4.14
N ALA A 66 -24.33 12.38 -3.79
CA ALA A 66 -24.64 13.78 -3.56
C ALA A 66 -25.19 14.44 -4.82
N ARG A 67 -24.62 14.14 -6.00
CA ARG A 67 -25.12 14.64 -7.30
C ARG A 67 -26.52 14.15 -7.61
N PHE A 68 -26.79 12.86 -7.40
CA PHE A 68 -28.13 12.28 -7.57
C PHE A 68 -29.19 13.02 -6.77
N SER A 69 -28.89 13.34 -5.51
CA SER A 69 -29.83 14.06 -4.63
C SER A 69 -30.21 15.45 -5.15
N VAL A 70 -29.39 16.04 -6.02
CA VAL A 70 -29.57 17.38 -6.59
C VAL A 70 -30.16 17.33 -8.00
N SER A 71 -29.66 16.45 -8.89
CA SER A 71 -30.08 16.40 -10.30
C SER A 71 -31.20 15.38 -10.58
N GLY A 72 -31.39 14.38 -9.72
CA GLY A 72 -32.30 13.27 -9.95
C GLY A 72 -31.81 12.24 -10.99
N GLU A 73 -30.59 12.41 -11.52
CA GLU A 73 -29.98 11.46 -12.46
C GLU A 73 -29.37 10.28 -11.70
N ASP A 74 -29.96 9.08 -11.85
CA ASP A 74 -29.47 7.89 -11.16
C ASP A 74 -28.01 7.60 -11.58
N PRO A 75 -27.04 7.64 -10.64
CA PRO A 75 -25.63 7.45 -10.94
C PRO A 75 -25.31 5.98 -11.31
N TYR A 76 -26.27 5.08 -11.11
CA TYR A 76 -26.16 3.64 -11.37
C TYR A 76 -26.92 3.20 -12.62
N GLU A 77 -27.75 4.06 -13.23
CA GLU A 77 -28.41 3.77 -14.52
C GLU A 77 -27.41 3.73 -15.68
N ASN A 78 -26.29 4.46 -15.56
CA ASN A 78 -25.28 4.53 -16.60
C ASN A 78 -24.06 3.66 -16.26
N GLN A 79 -23.89 2.55 -16.99
CA GLN A 79 -22.71 1.68 -16.90
C GLN A 79 -21.40 2.36 -17.35
N ASP A 80 -21.47 3.56 -17.94
CA ASP A 80 -20.28 4.38 -18.24
C ASP A 80 -19.96 5.41 -17.14
N SER A 81 -20.68 5.37 -15.99
CA SER A 81 -20.41 6.28 -14.89
C SER A 81 -18.98 6.11 -14.36
N TYR A 82 -18.43 7.18 -13.81
CA TYR A 82 -17.06 7.17 -13.28
C TYR A 82 -16.89 6.14 -12.17
N VAL A 83 -17.85 6.08 -11.24
CA VAL A 83 -17.89 5.12 -10.12
C VAL A 83 -17.96 3.67 -10.61
N PHE A 84 -18.71 3.41 -11.69
CA PHE A 84 -18.76 2.08 -12.28
C PHE A 84 -17.40 1.67 -12.85
N ARG A 85 -16.72 2.57 -13.56
CA ARG A 85 -15.39 2.30 -14.11
C ARG A 85 -14.35 2.10 -13.01
N GLU A 86 -14.40 2.87 -11.93
CA GLU A 86 -13.55 2.65 -10.75
C GLU A 86 -13.80 1.28 -10.11
N TRP A 87 -15.07 0.88 -9.99
CA TRP A 87 -15.40 -0.44 -9.44
C TRP A 87 -14.91 -1.58 -10.34
N GLN A 88 -15.11 -1.51 -11.66
CA GLN A 88 -14.56 -2.53 -12.57
C GLN A 88 -13.03 -2.55 -12.50
N HIS A 89 -12.38 -1.38 -12.43
CA HIS A 89 -10.93 -1.32 -12.24
C HIS A 89 -10.48 -2.02 -10.96
N LEU A 90 -11.10 -1.71 -9.81
CA LEU A 90 -10.80 -2.35 -8.54
C LEU A 90 -10.94 -3.87 -8.62
N LYS A 91 -12.04 -4.35 -9.21
CA LYS A 91 -12.27 -5.78 -9.42
C LYS A 91 -11.19 -6.42 -10.27
N ASP A 92 -11.00 -5.89 -11.47
CA ASP A 92 -10.17 -6.51 -12.51
C ASP A 92 -8.68 -6.42 -12.21
N ALA A 93 -8.26 -5.42 -11.44
CA ALA A 93 -6.86 -5.24 -11.06
C ALA A 93 -6.49 -6.00 -9.77
N TYR A 94 -7.38 -6.04 -8.76
CA TYR A 94 -6.99 -6.48 -7.42
C TYR A 94 -7.79 -7.66 -6.86
N ILE A 95 -9.03 -7.89 -7.27
CA ILE A 95 -9.94 -8.80 -6.55
C ILE A 95 -10.13 -10.12 -7.28
N ILE A 96 -10.36 -10.10 -8.60
CA ILE A 96 -10.68 -11.33 -9.33
C ILE A 96 -9.48 -12.30 -9.32
N PRO A 97 -9.72 -13.63 -9.35
CA PRO A 97 -8.62 -14.59 -9.39
C PRO A 97 -7.73 -14.39 -10.61
N ASN A 98 -6.42 -14.43 -10.42
CA ASN A 98 -5.40 -14.17 -11.44
C ASN A 98 -5.42 -12.73 -11.98
N ALA A 99 -5.97 -11.78 -11.24
CA ALA A 99 -5.81 -10.37 -11.54
C ALA A 99 -4.32 -10.00 -11.56
N PRO A 100 -3.90 -9.06 -12.42
CA PRO A 100 -2.49 -8.70 -12.56
C PRO A 100 -1.86 -8.17 -11.27
N ARG A 101 -2.69 -7.66 -10.35
CA ARG A 101 -2.29 -7.10 -9.05
C ARG A 101 -3.18 -7.67 -7.94
N GLU A 102 -3.56 -8.95 -8.08
CA GLU A 102 -4.40 -9.66 -7.11
C GLU A 102 -3.83 -9.53 -5.70
N ILE A 103 -4.63 -8.97 -4.78
CA ILE A 103 -4.25 -8.89 -3.38
C ILE A 103 -4.46 -10.25 -2.70
N ASN A 104 -3.57 -10.59 -1.77
CA ASN A 104 -3.64 -11.85 -1.04
C ASN A 104 -4.75 -11.83 0.02
N ILE A 105 -6.01 -12.04 -0.40
CA ILE A 105 -7.15 -12.17 0.50
C ILE A 105 -7.69 -13.61 0.54
N PRO A 106 -8.31 -14.05 1.65
CA PRO A 106 -8.92 -15.37 1.71
C PRO A 106 -10.00 -15.57 0.65
N GLY A 107 -10.06 -16.78 0.06
CA GLY A 107 -11.03 -17.09 -1.00
C GLY A 107 -12.47 -16.78 -0.60
N TRP A 108 -12.89 -17.13 0.62
CA TRP A 108 -14.24 -16.86 1.12
C TRP A 108 -14.59 -15.36 1.16
N MET A 109 -13.61 -14.50 1.41
CA MET A 109 -13.79 -13.05 1.49
C MET A 109 -13.97 -12.47 0.08
N ARG A 110 -13.16 -12.93 -0.87
CA ARG A 110 -13.32 -12.62 -2.29
C ARG A 110 -14.67 -13.10 -2.82
N ASP A 111 -15.03 -14.35 -2.53
CA ASP A 111 -16.28 -14.95 -2.99
C ASP A 111 -17.48 -14.16 -2.43
N THR A 112 -17.46 -13.82 -1.14
CA THR A 112 -18.48 -12.95 -0.51
C THR A 112 -18.59 -11.61 -1.23
N LEU A 113 -17.47 -10.95 -1.55
CA LEU A 113 -17.49 -9.67 -2.25
C LEU A 113 -18.07 -9.79 -3.67
N MET A 114 -17.73 -10.88 -4.38
CA MET A 114 -18.23 -11.17 -5.73
C MET A 114 -19.71 -11.62 -5.76
N GLU A 115 -20.19 -12.29 -4.71
CA GLU A 115 -21.60 -12.74 -4.57
C GLU A 115 -22.55 -11.59 -4.25
N ILE A 116 -22.08 -10.50 -3.65
CA ILE A 116 -22.89 -9.31 -3.35
C ILE A 116 -23.09 -8.43 -4.59
N THR A 117 -22.15 -8.48 -5.53
CA THR A 117 -22.15 -7.62 -6.74
C THR A 117 -23.14 -7.96 -7.87
N PRO A 118 -23.71 -9.18 -8.05
CA PRO A 118 -24.52 -9.49 -9.22
C PRO A 118 -25.83 -8.68 -9.31
N GLY A 119 -26.29 -8.12 -8.18
CA GLY A 119 -27.51 -7.30 -8.10
C GLY A 119 -27.29 -5.79 -8.01
N VAL A 120 -26.04 -5.32 -7.90
CA VAL A 120 -25.73 -3.89 -7.71
C VAL A 120 -24.59 -3.50 -8.67
N PRO A 121 -24.79 -2.53 -9.59
CA PRO A 121 -23.76 -2.15 -10.56
C PRO A 121 -22.44 -1.72 -9.92
N CYS A 122 -22.51 -1.05 -8.76
CA CYS A 122 -21.38 -0.60 -7.95
C CYS A 122 -21.72 -0.80 -6.46
N PRO A 123 -20.99 -1.63 -5.70
CA PRO A 123 -21.31 -1.90 -4.30
C PRO A 123 -21.05 -0.65 -3.43
N PRO A 124 -21.92 -0.34 -2.46
CA PRO A 124 -21.61 0.64 -1.43
C PRO A 124 -20.22 0.41 -0.80
N PRO A 125 -19.40 1.45 -0.57
CA PRO A 125 -18.03 1.32 -0.02
C PRO A 125 -17.95 0.57 1.30
N ILE A 126 -19.02 0.64 2.12
CA ILE A 126 -19.16 -0.11 3.38
C ILE A 126 -19.01 -1.63 3.19
N LEU A 127 -19.32 -2.16 2.02
CA LEU A 127 -19.16 -3.59 1.70
C LEU A 127 -17.70 -3.99 1.47
N LEU A 128 -16.81 -3.01 1.22
CA LEU A 128 -15.37 -3.25 1.07
C LEU A 128 -14.62 -3.14 2.41
N GLU A 129 -15.25 -2.64 3.48
CA GLU A 129 -14.59 -2.46 4.78
C GLU A 129 -13.91 -3.75 5.32
N PRO A 130 -14.53 -4.94 5.26
CA PRO A 130 -13.86 -6.16 5.73
C PRO A 130 -12.57 -6.48 4.95
N VAL A 131 -12.58 -6.24 3.64
CA VAL A 131 -11.43 -6.47 2.76
C VAL A 131 -10.36 -5.42 3.00
N LEU A 132 -10.76 -4.17 3.17
CA LEU A 132 -9.88 -3.06 3.48
C LEU A 132 -9.18 -3.28 4.82
N HIS A 133 -9.93 -3.69 5.85
CA HIS A 133 -9.39 -4.01 7.17
C HIS A 133 -8.35 -5.14 7.10
N TYR A 134 -8.66 -6.23 6.38
CA TYR A 134 -7.73 -7.33 6.18
C TYR A 134 -6.45 -6.89 5.45
N ALA A 135 -6.56 -6.04 4.43
CA ALA A 135 -5.40 -5.50 3.72
C ALA A 135 -4.50 -4.66 4.63
N TYR A 136 -5.10 -3.87 5.55
CA TYR A 136 -4.34 -3.14 6.58
C TYR A 136 -3.65 -4.09 7.56
N GLU A 137 -4.33 -5.13 8.02
CA GLU A 137 -3.73 -6.15 8.88
C GLU A 137 -2.56 -6.85 8.19
N MET A 138 -2.69 -7.18 6.91
CA MET A 138 -1.62 -7.80 6.12
C MET A 138 -0.39 -6.90 6.04
N LEU A 139 -0.54 -5.60 5.75
CA LEU A 139 0.60 -4.68 5.77
C LEU A 139 1.23 -4.58 7.17
N ALA A 140 0.42 -4.57 8.22
CA ALA A 140 0.89 -4.44 9.59
C ALA A 140 1.66 -5.68 10.06
N GLU A 141 1.12 -6.88 9.83
CA GLU A 141 1.68 -8.15 10.29
C GLU A 141 2.86 -8.60 9.40
N ASP A 142 2.69 -8.50 8.07
CA ASP A 142 3.59 -9.13 7.11
C ASP A 142 4.66 -8.18 6.54
N ALA A 143 4.43 -6.86 6.53
CA ALA A 143 5.37 -5.92 5.91
C ALA A 143 6.12 -5.03 6.91
N VAL A 144 5.48 -4.53 7.97
CA VAL A 144 6.11 -3.55 8.88
C VAL A 144 7.31 -4.12 9.63
N LEU A 145 7.20 -5.31 10.22
CA LEU A 145 8.31 -5.88 10.98
C LEU A 145 9.51 -6.26 10.08
N PRO A 146 9.31 -6.93 8.93
CA PRO A 146 10.38 -7.14 7.95
C PRO A 146 11.01 -5.84 7.44
N PHE A 147 10.22 -4.80 7.20
CA PHE A 147 10.71 -3.48 6.84
C PHE A 147 11.66 -2.91 7.90
N ILE A 148 11.22 -2.86 9.16
CA ILE A 148 12.03 -2.34 10.28
C ILE A 148 13.35 -3.11 10.38
N ARG A 149 13.31 -4.45 10.27
CA ARG A 149 14.51 -5.30 10.31
C ARG A 149 15.46 -5.01 9.14
N SER A 150 14.93 -4.84 7.93
CA SER A 150 15.75 -4.58 6.74
C SER A 150 16.58 -3.30 6.84
N LEU A 151 16.07 -2.27 7.54
CA LEU A 151 16.76 -1.00 7.75
C LEU A 151 17.73 -1.05 8.94
N ALA A 152 17.43 -1.84 9.97
CA ALA A 152 18.33 -2.04 11.11
C ALA A 152 19.66 -2.69 10.66
N ASP A 153 19.60 -3.68 9.77
CA ASP A 153 20.79 -4.34 9.21
C ASP A 153 21.68 -3.35 8.41
N ILE A 154 21.07 -2.39 7.71
CA ILE A 154 21.78 -1.34 6.97
C ILE A 154 22.45 -0.35 7.93
N ALA A 155 21.78 0.02 9.02
CA ALA A 155 22.35 0.92 10.03
C ALA A 155 23.58 0.32 10.73
N ASP A 156 23.57 -0.99 11.01
CA ASP A 156 24.69 -1.69 11.65
C ASP A 156 25.92 -1.82 10.73
N THR A 157 25.75 -1.93 9.41
CA THR A 157 26.87 -1.97 8.45
C THR A 157 27.61 -0.64 8.29
N ASN A 158 27.01 0.48 8.71
CA ASN A 158 27.60 1.83 8.64
C ASN A 158 28.22 2.31 9.96
N GLY A 159 28.31 1.44 10.98
CA GLY A 159 28.90 1.78 12.29
C GLY A 159 30.44 1.94 12.28
N PRO A 160 31.01 2.79 13.16
CA PRO A 160 32.44 3.05 13.20
C PRO A 160 33.17 1.93 13.95
N GLY A 161 33.46 0.82 13.29
CA GLY A 161 34.48 -0.12 13.77
C GLY A 161 34.28 -1.60 13.46
N HIS A 162 34.72 -2.03 12.27
CA HIS A 162 35.47 -3.29 12.12
C HIS A 162 36.25 -3.29 10.79
N PRO A 163 37.41 -3.96 10.68
CA PRO A 163 38.44 -3.65 9.72
C PRO A 163 38.16 -4.31 8.37
N ARG A 164 38.56 -3.59 7.34
CA ARG A 164 38.66 -4.00 5.94
C ARG A 164 39.40 -5.33 5.80
N ASN A 165 38.73 -6.37 5.29
CA ASN A 165 39.20 -7.13 4.12
C ASN A 165 38.18 -8.19 3.66
N ARG A 166 37.44 -7.90 2.59
CA ARG A 166 37.29 -8.82 1.46
C ARG A 166 36.79 -8.02 0.26
N ARG A 167 37.60 -8.06 -0.79
CA ARG A 167 37.31 -7.51 -2.11
C ARG A 167 35.96 -8.04 -2.58
N ASN A 168 34.94 -7.18 -2.57
CA ASN A 168 33.95 -7.10 -3.62
C ASN A 168 33.70 -5.59 -3.78
N SER A 169 34.14 -5.06 -4.91
CA SER A 169 33.85 -3.72 -5.35
C SER A 169 32.33 -3.53 -5.35
N TYR A 170 31.81 -2.80 -4.36
CA TYR A 170 30.55 -2.12 -4.53
C TYR A 170 30.77 -1.06 -5.62
N GLU A 171 30.38 -1.38 -6.85
CA GLU A 171 29.88 -0.34 -7.71
C GLU A 171 28.53 0.11 -7.15
N PRO A 172 28.28 1.42 -6.99
CA PRO A 172 26.92 1.89 -6.78
C PRO A 172 26.07 1.35 -7.95
N PRO A 173 24.84 0.88 -7.73
CA PRO A 173 23.98 0.53 -8.85
C PRO A 173 23.91 1.75 -9.76
N HIS A 174 24.46 1.60 -10.97
CA HIS A 174 24.27 2.55 -12.04
C HIS A 174 22.78 2.82 -12.10
N VAL A 175 22.42 4.08 -11.96
CA VAL A 175 21.09 4.59 -12.26
C VAL A 175 20.70 3.94 -13.57
N ILE A 176 19.83 2.93 -13.49
CA ILE A 176 19.23 2.33 -14.67
C ILE A 176 18.48 3.49 -15.29
N ARG A 177 19.03 4.03 -16.38
CA ARG A 177 18.34 4.98 -17.21
C ARG A 177 17.00 4.34 -17.59
N PRO A 178 15.89 5.09 -17.51
CA PRO A 178 14.58 4.53 -17.71
C PRO A 178 14.52 3.98 -19.13
N LEU A 179 14.26 2.68 -19.25
CA LEU A 179 13.63 2.16 -20.45
C LEU A 179 12.13 2.39 -20.23
N ASP A 180 11.64 3.47 -20.85
CA ASP A 180 10.27 3.64 -21.37
C ASP A 180 9.41 2.35 -21.25
N GLU A 181 8.24 2.31 -20.61
CA GLU A 181 7.11 3.26 -20.65
C GLU A 181 6.26 3.22 -19.35
N THR A 182 5.97 4.43 -18.84
CA THR A 182 4.77 4.85 -18.07
C THR A 182 4.32 4.07 -16.82
N ILE A 183 4.91 4.35 -15.65
CA ILE A 183 4.16 4.76 -14.44
C ILE A 183 5.08 5.68 -13.62
N THR A 184 5.19 6.94 -14.04
CA THR A 184 5.72 7.97 -13.13
C THR A 184 4.59 8.29 -12.17
N LEU A 185 4.55 7.61 -11.01
CA LEU A 185 3.68 8.05 -9.91
C LEU A 185 4.17 9.43 -9.48
N SER A 186 3.50 10.45 -9.99
CA SER A 186 3.77 11.85 -9.68
C SER A 186 3.75 12.04 -8.17
N SER A 187 4.57 12.96 -7.65
CA SER A 187 4.47 13.45 -6.27
C SER A 187 3.04 13.88 -5.90
N ALA A 188 2.22 14.26 -6.89
CA ALA A 188 0.79 14.52 -6.72
C ALA A 188 -0.04 13.25 -6.43
N TYR A 189 0.26 12.11 -7.05
CA TYR A 189 -0.38 10.82 -6.74
C TYR A 189 -0.08 10.40 -5.31
N LEU A 190 1.19 10.51 -4.89
CA LEU A 190 1.60 10.22 -3.50
C LEU A 190 0.99 11.18 -2.47
N SER A 191 0.72 12.43 -2.86
CA SER A 191 0.04 13.41 -1.99
C SER A 191 -1.47 13.15 -1.87
N SER A 192 -2.08 12.56 -2.90
CA SER A 192 -3.49 12.13 -2.89
C SER A 192 -3.73 10.92 -1.99
N ILE A 193 -2.73 10.05 -1.81
CA ILE A 193 -2.80 8.88 -0.89
C ILE A 193 -3.06 9.29 0.58
N LEU A 194 -2.79 10.56 0.94
CA LEU A 194 -2.68 11.01 2.33
C LEU A 194 -3.72 12.05 2.76
N SER A 195 -4.46 12.63 1.82
CA SER A 195 -5.35 13.77 2.10
C SER A 195 -6.82 13.37 2.35
N GLY A 196 -7.08 12.08 2.63
CA GLY A 196 -8.41 11.51 2.90
C GLY A 196 -8.49 10.68 4.19
#